data_AF-A0A957VF43-F1
#
_entry.id   AF-A0A957VF43-F1
#
_cell.length_a   1.000
_cell.length_b   1.000
_cell.length_c   1.000
_cell.angle_alpha   90.00
_cell.angle_beta   90.00
_cell.angle_gamma   90.00
#
_symmetry.space_group_name_H-M   'P 1'
#
loop_
_entity.id
_entity.type
_entity.pdbx_description
1 polymer ?
#
loop_
_entity_poly.entity_id
_entity_poly.type
_entity_poly.pdbx_seq_one_letter_code
_entity_poly.pdbx_strand_id
1 'polypeptide(L)'
;MSPDGIWQAAAVEDDAVSAAAVATAAATAQGEPMDFRVFSANVDALESTLATAPDESNAAAAIVLSLPMADGSFQRFHVVEYQMLDAAMAAANPQVKTYLGWGIDNPNATVRLSWTSAGLNGMILTGSDIQYVDALAVENGLYRSYDHESLASMQWAEQLIQEDNEFHDKVAAASVDVANIGETLHVYRLAIAASGEFTQFYGGKAAAKEGIVTIVNQLNALYERELSIRFTLVNNDAIVFENPTTDPFTKPVDFAAIGLMLGENQRLLDEVIRPENYDVGHVFSIGGGGLGGWEPCRDGAKAQGSSNVGNPKSPTFVTGMFAHELGHQFHAGHTFNASCSNNRGADSAYEPGSGSTIMSYG
;
A
#
# COMPACT_ATOMS: atom_id res chain seq x y z
N MET A 1 -10.51 -17.80 19.57
CA MET A 1 -11.56 -16.82 19.25
C MET A 1 -11.10 -15.49 19.82
N SER A 2 -11.29 -14.38 19.11
CA SER A 2 -10.93 -13.04 19.58
C SER A 2 -11.85 -12.57 20.72
N PRO A 3 -11.42 -11.57 21.51
CA PRO A 3 -12.23 -11.02 22.61
C PRO A 3 -13.60 -10.45 22.20
N ASP A 4 -13.72 -9.93 20.98
CA ASP A 4 -14.98 -9.43 20.41
C ASP A 4 -15.83 -10.51 19.71
N GLY A 5 -15.34 -11.75 19.63
CA GLY A 5 -16.03 -12.86 18.98
C GLY A 5 -16.08 -12.78 17.45
N ILE A 6 -15.39 -11.81 16.82
CA ILE A 6 -15.37 -11.65 15.36
C ILE A 6 -14.49 -12.72 14.71
N TRP A 7 -13.36 -13.06 15.32
CA TRP A 7 -12.34 -13.89 14.70
C TRP A 7 -12.18 -15.24 15.41
N GLN A 8 -11.92 -16.27 14.62
CA GLN A 8 -11.52 -17.58 15.10
C GLN A 8 -10.35 -18.10 14.25
N ALA A 9 -9.31 -18.62 14.91
CA ALA A 9 -8.26 -19.33 14.20
C ALA A 9 -8.90 -20.51 13.45
N ALA A 10 -8.70 -20.57 12.13
CA ALA A 10 -9.22 -21.66 11.33
C ALA A 10 -8.34 -22.89 11.57
N ALA A 11 -8.94 -24.01 11.98
CA ALA A 11 -8.22 -25.28 12.00
C ALA A 11 -7.93 -25.68 10.54
N VAL A 12 -6.69 -26.04 10.25
CA VAL A 12 -6.30 -26.59 8.96
C VAL A 12 -6.77 -28.05 8.89
N GLU A 13 -8.09 -28.29 8.85
CA GLU A 13 -8.62 -29.62 8.53
C GLU A 13 -9.70 -29.55 7.43
N ASP A 14 -9.50 -30.43 6.45
CA ASP A 14 -10.23 -30.81 5.23
C ASP A 14 -10.95 -29.75 4.37
N ASP A 15 -11.67 -28.77 4.91
CA ASP A 15 -12.23 -27.67 4.09
C ASP A 15 -11.17 -26.61 3.76
N ALA A 16 -10.17 -26.47 4.66
CA ALA A 16 -8.98 -25.64 4.49
C ALA A 16 -7.95 -26.23 3.51
N VAL A 17 -8.09 -27.49 3.10
CA VAL A 17 -7.17 -28.12 2.12
C VAL A 17 -7.37 -27.51 0.72
N SER A 18 -8.56 -26.98 0.42
CA SER A 18 -8.81 -26.23 -0.83
C SER A 18 -8.26 -24.80 -0.76
N ALA A 19 -8.41 -24.09 0.36
CA ALA A 19 -7.84 -22.75 0.57
C ALA A 19 -6.31 -22.78 0.70
N ALA A 20 -5.77 -23.81 1.36
CA ALA A 20 -4.35 -24.12 1.37
C ALA A 20 -3.87 -24.56 -0.01
N ALA A 21 -4.65 -25.29 -0.82
CA ALA A 21 -4.28 -25.60 -2.21
C ALA A 21 -4.31 -24.36 -3.13
N VAL A 22 -5.23 -23.41 -2.90
CA VAL A 22 -5.25 -22.08 -3.56
C VAL A 22 -4.03 -21.26 -3.12
N ALA A 23 -3.67 -21.28 -1.84
CA ALA A 23 -2.46 -20.63 -1.34
C ALA A 23 -1.17 -21.34 -1.80
N THR A 24 -1.16 -22.66 -1.94
CA THR A 24 0.00 -23.45 -2.42
C THR A 24 0.18 -23.30 -3.92
N ALA A 25 -0.90 -23.06 -4.68
CA ALA A 25 -0.81 -22.66 -6.09
C ALA A 25 -0.34 -21.20 -6.25
N ALA A 26 -0.58 -20.34 -5.26
CA ALA A 26 -0.13 -18.94 -5.22
C ALA A 26 1.28 -18.74 -4.63
N ALA A 27 1.82 -19.70 -3.87
CA ALA A 27 3.13 -19.67 -3.21
C ALA A 27 4.36 -19.68 -4.15
N THR A 28 4.16 -19.41 -5.44
CA THR A 28 5.22 -19.18 -6.43
C THR A 28 5.07 -17.84 -7.17
N ALA A 29 4.05 -17.04 -6.84
CA ALA A 29 3.82 -15.72 -7.40
C ALA A 29 4.50 -14.63 -6.54
N GLN A 30 5.10 -13.64 -7.20
CA GLN A 30 5.78 -12.53 -6.53
C GLN A 30 4.85 -11.82 -5.54
N GLY A 31 5.38 -11.56 -4.34
CA GLY A 31 4.70 -10.77 -3.33
C GLY A 31 3.55 -11.48 -2.59
N GLU A 32 3.44 -12.81 -2.69
CA GLU A 32 2.59 -13.59 -1.79
C GLU A 32 3.35 -13.98 -0.51
N PRO A 33 2.67 -14.09 0.65
CA PRO A 33 3.31 -14.52 1.89
C PRO A 33 3.65 -16.01 1.87
N MET A 34 4.89 -16.34 2.20
CA MET A 34 5.41 -17.70 2.36
C MET A 34 5.02 -18.32 3.70
N ASP A 35 4.80 -17.50 4.73
CA ASP A 35 4.28 -17.91 6.04
C ASP A 35 3.13 -16.99 6.45
N PHE A 36 2.00 -17.57 6.81
CA PHE A 36 0.79 -16.85 7.23
C PHE A 36 -0.12 -17.75 8.05
N ARG A 37 -0.99 -17.12 8.85
CA ARG A 37 -2.04 -17.81 9.61
C ARG A 37 -3.41 -17.50 9.07
N VAL A 38 -4.30 -18.49 9.07
CA VAL A 38 -5.66 -18.37 8.55
C VAL A 38 -6.67 -18.22 9.68
N PHE A 39 -7.61 -17.30 9.49
CA PHE A 39 -8.68 -17.00 10.41
C PHE A 39 -10.02 -17.02 9.68
N SER A 40 -11.04 -17.54 10.36
CA SER A 40 -12.43 -17.33 9.97
C SER A 40 -12.96 -16.09 10.70
N ALA A 41 -13.65 -15.23 9.96
CA ALA A 41 -14.30 -14.04 10.48
C ALA A 41 -15.82 -14.15 10.33
N ASN A 42 -16.55 -13.65 11.33
CA ASN A 42 -17.93 -13.28 11.14
C ASN A 42 -17.99 -11.96 10.36
N VAL A 43 -18.11 -12.05 9.04
CA VAL A 43 -18.05 -10.91 8.10
C VAL A 43 -19.13 -9.88 8.42
N ASP A 44 -20.36 -10.31 8.70
CA ASP A 44 -21.46 -9.40 9.05
C ASP A 44 -21.20 -8.65 10.36
N ALA A 45 -20.65 -9.34 11.37
CA ALA A 45 -20.28 -8.70 12.64
C ALA A 45 -19.11 -7.72 12.47
N LEU A 46 -18.13 -8.07 11.62
CA LEU A 46 -17.00 -7.20 11.30
C LEU A 46 -17.47 -5.93 10.57
N GLU A 47 -18.28 -6.07 9.53
CA GLU A 47 -18.83 -4.95 8.77
C GLU A 47 -19.68 -4.04 9.65
N SER A 48 -20.62 -4.62 10.40
CA SER A 48 -21.50 -3.84 11.28
C SER A 48 -20.75 -3.13 12.40
N THR A 49 -19.68 -3.73 12.94
CA THR A 49 -18.81 -3.10 13.94
C THR A 49 -18.08 -1.91 13.32
N LEU A 50 -17.43 -2.10 12.17
CA LEU A 50 -16.71 -1.03 11.46
C LEU A 50 -17.63 0.13 11.06
N ALA A 51 -18.85 -0.16 10.62
CA ALA A 51 -19.85 0.86 10.25
C ALA A 51 -20.30 1.75 11.42
N THR A 52 -19.99 1.38 12.67
CA THR A 52 -20.25 2.21 13.86
C THR A 52 -19.06 3.07 14.28
N ALA A 53 -17.91 2.94 13.62
CA ALA A 53 -16.76 3.79 13.89
C ALA A 53 -17.13 5.27 13.68
N PRO A 54 -16.83 6.15 14.64
CA PRO A 54 -17.07 7.57 14.45
C PRO A 54 -16.06 8.16 13.46
N ASP A 55 -16.35 9.34 12.93
CA ASP A 55 -15.37 10.16 12.22
C ASP A 55 -14.16 10.47 13.12
N GLU A 56 -12.97 10.55 12.51
CA GLU A 56 -11.70 10.81 13.22
C GLU A 56 -11.70 12.09 14.06
N SER A 57 -12.52 13.08 13.71
CA SER A 57 -12.71 14.30 14.52
C SER A 57 -13.32 14.02 15.91
N ASN A 58 -13.92 12.84 16.10
CA ASN A 58 -14.46 12.35 17.37
C ASN A 58 -13.71 11.11 17.89
N ALA A 59 -12.39 11.17 17.90
CA ALA A 59 -11.49 10.12 18.41
C ALA A 59 -11.83 9.59 19.82
N ALA A 60 -12.44 10.42 20.68
CA ALA A 60 -12.85 9.99 22.02
C ALA A 60 -13.96 8.92 22.02
N ALA A 61 -14.72 8.80 20.93
CA ALA A 61 -15.77 7.80 20.74
C ALA A 61 -15.29 6.59 19.91
N ALA A 62 -13.99 6.45 19.67
CA ALA A 62 -13.42 5.37 18.86
C ALA A 62 -13.93 4.00 19.33
N ILE A 63 -14.33 3.17 18.37
CA ILE A 63 -14.75 1.79 18.66
C ILE A 63 -13.51 0.96 19.03
N VAL A 64 -13.75 -0.20 19.65
CA VAL A 64 -12.69 -1.18 19.90
C VAL A 64 -12.85 -2.35 18.95
N LEU A 65 -11.81 -2.65 18.18
CA LEU A 65 -11.76 -3.77 17.26
C LEU A 65 -10.56 -4.66 17.60
N SER A 66 -10.76 -5.98 17.64
CA SER A 66 -9.66 -6.94 17.72
C SER A 66 -9.22 -7.33 16.31
N LEU A 67 -7.92 -7.41 16.08
CA LEU A 67 -7.34 -7.88 14.82
C LEU A 67 -6.44 -9.09 15.07
N PRO A 68 -6.42 -10.08 14.15
CA PRO A 68 -5.50 -11.19 14.22
C PRO A 68 -4.06 -10.72 13.98
N MET A 69 -3.15 -11.23 14.79
CA MET A 69 -1.71 -11.00 14.68
C MET A 69 -1.04 -12.17 13.96
N ALA A 70 0.14 -11.95 13.36
CA ALA A 70 0.87 -12.98 12.62
C ALA A 70 1.31 -14.16 13.51
N ASP A 71 1.54 -13.89 14.79
CA ASP A 71 1.82 -14.89 15.83
C ASP A 71 0.59 -15.69 16.29
N GLY A 72 -0.59 -15.41 15.72
CA GLY A 72 -1.86 -16.05 16.03
C GLY A 72 -2.59 -15.48 17.24
N SER A 73 -2.01 -14.50 17.92
CA SER A 73 -2.68 -13.75 18.97
C SER A 73 -3.70 -12.76 18.38
N PHE A 74 -4.37 -12.02 19.26
CA PHE A 74 -5.27 -10.94 18.88
C PHE A 74 -4.86 -9.68 19.62
N GLN A 75 -4.82 -8.57 18.91
CA GLN A 75 -4.56 -7.26 19.50
C GLN A 75 -5.76 -6.34 19.31
N ARG A 76 -6.07 -5.54 20.32
CA ARG A 76 -7.17 -4.58 20.31
C ARG A 76 -6.67 -3.19 19.91
N PHE A 77 -7.49 -2.52 19.11
CA PHE A 77 -7.24 -1.17 18.62
C PHE A 77 -8.45 -0.28 18.87
N HIS A 78 -8.19 0.98 19.19
CA HIS A 78 -9.17 2.04 18.98
C HIS A 78 -9.23 2.35 17.49
N VAL A 79 -10.43 2.41 16.91
CA VAL A 79 -10.63 2.62 15.47
C VAL A 79 -11.63 3.75 15.22
N VAL A 80 -11.30 4.60 14.26
CA VAL A 80 -12.15 5.68 13.73
C VAL A 80 -12.18 5.61 12.20
N GLU A 81 -13.28 6.05 11.60
CA GLU A 81 -13.37 6.28 10.17
C GLU A 81 -12.65 7.58 9.82
N TYR A 82 -11.85 7.57 8.75
CA TYR A 82 -11.28 8.80 8.20
C TYR A 82 -11.59 8.88 6.71
N GLN A 83 -11.96 10.07 6.25
CA GLN A 83 -12.44 10.28 4.88
C GLN A 83 -11.26 10.45 3.92
N MET A 84 -10.77 9.35 3.34
CA MET A 84 -9.68 9.39 2.34
C MET A 84 -10.19 9.74 0.94
N LEU A 85 -11.42 9.34 0.61
CA LEU A 85 -12.03 9.60 -0.70
C LEU A 85 -12.58 11.02 -0.74
N ASP A 86 -12.47 11.71 -1.86
CA ASP A 86 -13.23 12.95 -2.02
C ASP A 86 -14.76 12.69 -1.96
N ALA A 87 -15.54 13.76 -1.81
CA ALA A 87 -16.99 13.66 -1.65
C ALA A 87 -17.70 12.95 -2.81
N ALA A 88 -17.21 13.13 -4.05
CA ALA A 88 -17.83 12.53 -5.22
C ALA A 88 -17.54 11.02 -5.31
N MET A 89 -16.29 10.62 -5.02
CA MET A 89 -15.88 9.22 -4.98
C MET A 89 -16.54 8.49 -3.81
N ALA A 90 -16.64 9.12 -2.64
CA ALA A 90 -17.34 8.55 -1.49
C ALA A 90 -18.84 8.32 -1.77
N ALA A 91 -19.50 9.29 -2.43
CA ALA A 91 -20.90 9.15 -2.82
C ALA A 91 -21.12 8.05 -3.89
N ALA A 92 -20.16 7.87 -4.79
CA ALA A 92 -20.22 6.84 -5.83
C ALA A 92 -19.86 5.44 -5.33
N ASN A 93 -19.13 5.32 -4.22
CA ASN A 93 -18.68 4.05 -3.64
C ASN A 93 -18.97 4.02 -2.12
N PRO A 94 -20.24 4.13 -1.68
CA PRO A 94 -20.58 4.26 -0.27
C PRO A 94 -20.20 3.03 0.58
N GLN A 95 -20.02 1.87 -0.05
CA GLN A 95 -19.55 0.64 0.59
C GLN A 95 -18.05 0.66 0.90
N VAL A 96 -17.29 1.56 0.28
CA VAL A 96 -15.83 1.63 0.44
C VAL A 96 -15.51 2.58 1.58
N LYS A 97 -14.86 2.05 2.62
CA LYS A 97 -14.57 2.78 3.86
C LYS A 97 -13.11 2.64 4.26
N THR A 98 -12.55 3.69 4.85
CA THR A 98 -11.17 3.73 5.33
C THR A 98 -11.15 4.11 6.80
N TYR A 99 -10.30 3.42 7.56
CA TYR A 99 -10.19 3.59 8.99
C TYR A 99 -8.73 3.70 9.42
N LEU A 100 -8.52 4.40 10.52
CA LEU A 100 -7.23 4.44 11.20
C LEU A 100 -7.43 4.11 12.68
N GLY A 101 -6.36 3.65 13.32
CA GLY A 101 -6.43 3.28 14.73
C GLY A 101 -5.09 3.20 15.43
N TRP A 102 -5.16 3.08 16.74
CA TRP A 102 -4.01 2.95 17.65
C TRP A 102 -4.25 1.82 18.66
N GLY A 103 -3.17 1.14 19.02
CA GLY A 103 -3.23 -0.06 19.85
C GLY A 103 -3.61 0.25 21.29
N ILE A 104 -4.42 -0.64 21.88
CA ILE A 104 -4.78 -0.64 23.29
C ILE A 104 -3.79 -1.49 24.08
N ASP A 105 -3.47 -2.67 23.55
CA ASP A 105 -2.56 -3.62 24.20
C ASP A 105 -1.09 -3.24 23.96
N ASN A 106 -0.79 -2.64 22.79
CA ASN A 106 0.50 -2.04 22.47
C ASN A 106 0.32 -0.58 22.03
N PRO A 107 0.65 0.41 22.89
CA PRO A 107 0.48 1.83 22.57
C PRO A 107 1.33 2.35 21.39
N ASN A 108 2.39 1.61 21.00
CA ASN A 108 3.22 1.97 19.85
C ASN A 108 2.69 1.42 18.53
N ALA A 109 1.60 0.65 18.56
CA ALA A 109 1.02 0.08 17.36
C ALA A 109 -0.01 1.03 16.75
N THR A 110 0.07 1.21 15.43
CA THR A 110 -0.95 1.93 14.64
C THR A 110 -1.48 1.03 13.55
N VAL A 111 -2.70 1.28 13.09
CA VAL A 111 -3.32 0.47 12.03
C VAL A 111 -4.03 1.34 11.01
N ARG A 112 -3.95 0.96 9.73
CA ARG A 112 -4.83 1.42 8.65
C ARG A 112 -5.66 0.26 8.15
N LEU A 113 -6.97 0.48 8.02
CA LEU A 113 -7.90 -0.53 7.52
C LEU A 113 -8.68 0.03 6.33
N SER A 114 -8.93 -0.79 5.32
CA SER A 114 -9.92 -0.52 4.27
C SER A 114 -10.95 -1.64 4.23
N TRP A 115 -12.21 -1.24 4.07
CA TRP A 115 -13.32 -2.15 3.78
C TRP A 115 -13.77 -1.92 2.35
N THR A 116 -13.79 -2.99 1.56
CA THR A 116 -14.13 -2.97 0.13
C THR A 116 -14.97 -4.21 -0.21
N SER A 117 -15.41 -4.35 -1.47
CA SER A 117 -16.08 -5.59 -1.90
C SER A 117 -15.17 -6.82 -1.84
N ALA A 118 -13.85 -6.63 -1.82
CA ALA A 118 -12.87 -7.69 -1.60
C ALA A 118 -12.68 -8.08 -0.12
N GLY A 119 -13.37 -7.41 0.81
CA GLY A 119 -13.28 -7.63 2.24
C GLY A 119 -12.38 -6.62 2.96
N LEU A 120 -12.03 -6.95 4.21
CA LEU A 120 -11.09 -6.16 5.02
C LEU A 120 -9.65 -6.32 4.51
N ASN A 121 -8.95 -5.20 4.39
CA ASN A 121 -7.49 -5.16 4.32
C ASN A 121 -6.97 -4.28 5.47
N GLY A 122 -5.89 -4.71 6.11
CA GLY A 122 -5.28 -4.02 7.23
C GLY A 122 -3.76 -4.05 7.16
N MET A 123 -3.15 -2.93 7.51
CA MET A 123 -1.71 -2.78 7.70
C MET A 123 -1.47 -2.26 9.12
N ILE A 124 -0.81 -3.07 9.93
CA ILE A 124 -0.46 -2.79 11.32
C ILE A 124 1.02 -2.48 11.36
N LEU A 125 1.36 -1.36 12.00
CA LEU A 125 2.73 -0.93 12.21
C LEU A 125 3.04 -0.98 13.70
N THR A 126 4.11 -1.67 14.08
CA THR A 126 4.57 -1.77 15.47
C THR A 126 6.07 -1.50 15.54
N GLY A 127 6.45 -0.25 15.81
CA GLY A 127 7.85 0.16 15.67
C GLY A 127 8.32 0.03 14.21
N SER A 128 9.38 -0.74 13.97
CA SER A 128 9.86 -1.09 12.63
C SER A 128 9.02 -2.16 11.92
N ASP A 129 8.25 -2.93 12.69
CA ASP A 129 7.63 -4.16 12.18
C ASP A 129 6.31 -3.82 11.47
N ILE A 130 6.09 -4.48 10.34
CA ILE A 130 4.89 -4.31 9.52
C ILE A 130 4.19 -5.65 9.43
N GLN A 131 2.89 -5.65 9.71
CA GLN A 131 2.06 -6.84 9.66
C GLN A 131 0.79 -6.57 8.87
N TYR A 132 0.27 -7.58 8.19
CA TYR A 132 -0.92 -7.48 7.37
C TYR A 132 -2.04 -8.39 7.84
N VAL A 133 -3.25 -7.97 7.55
CA VAL A 133 -4.46 -8.79 7.61
C VAL A 133 -5.22 -8.56 6.32
N ASP A 134 -5.44 -9.59 5.50
CA ASP A 134 -6.20 -9.46 4.26
C ASP A 134 -7.11 -10.65 4.01
N ALA A 135 -8.10 -10.45 3.14
CA ALA A 135 -9.04 -11.50 2.77
C ALA A 135 -8.37 -12.52 1.84
N LEU A 136 -8.43 -13.80 2.23
CA LEU A 136 -8.04 -14.91 1.38
C LEU A 136 -9.20 -15.37 0.49
N ALA A 137 -10.40 -15.48 1.10
CA ALA A 137 -11.64 -15.78 0.42
C ALA A 137 -12.80 -15.16 1.21
N VAL A 138 -13.17 -13.92 0.85
CA VAL A 138 -14.19 -13.14 1.56
C VAL A 138 -15.55 -13.84 1.60
N GLU A 139 -15.92 -14.55 0.53
CA GLU A 139 -17.18 -15.31 0.42
C GLU A 139 -17.27 -16.43 1.47
N ASN A 140 -16.13 -16.93 1.95
CA ASN A 140 -16.02 -17.94 3.00
C ASN A 140 -15.68 -17.32 4.37
N GLY A 141 -15.60 -16.00 4.47
CA GLY A 141 -15.13 -15.30 5.65
C GLY A 141 -13.69 -15.67 6.03
N LEU A 142 -12.86 -16.09 5.07
CA LEU A 142 -11.49 -16.51 5.33
C LEU A 142 -10.53 -15.34 5.10
N TYR A 143 -9.71 -15.10 6.11
CA TYR A 143 -8.68 -14.08 6.15
C TYR A 143 -7.35 -14.71 6.49
N ARG A 144 -6.27 -14.02 6.14
CA ARG A 144 -4.92 -14.39 6.55
C ARG A 144 -4.24 -13.22 7.25
N SER A 145 -3.30 -13.57 8.12
CA SER A 145 -2.45 -12.63 8.83
C SER A 145 -0.99 -13.07 8.73
N TYR A 146 -0.09 -12.14 8.45
CA TYR A 146 1.32 -12.43 8.19
C TYR A 146 2.20 -11.19 8.38
N ASP A 147 3.47 -11.43 8.71
CA ASP A 147 4.50 -10.40 8.80
C ASP A 147 4.99 -10.00 7.40
N HIS A 148 5.48 -8.77 7.25
CA HIS A 148 6.02 -8.27 5.99
C HIS A 148 7.19 -9.12 5.49
N GLU A 149 8.04 -9.60 6.40
CA GLU A 149 9.19 -10.46 6.11
C GLU A 149 8.79 -11.82 5.51
N SER A 150 7.53 -12.24 5.69
CA SER A 150 7.01 -13.45 5.06
C SER A 150 6.76 -13.28 3.57
N LEU A 151 6.70 -12.06 3.04
CA LEU A 151 6.43 -11.80 1.63
C LEU A 151 7.61 -12.24 0.76
N ALA A 152 7.33 -13.03 -0.29
CA ALA A 152 8.34 -13.37 -1.28
C ALA A 152 8.92 -12.11 -1.94
N SER A 153 10.25 -12.04 -2.05
CA SER A 153 10.98 -10.93 -2.66
C SER A 153 10.43 -10.57 -4.04
N MET A 154 10.40 -9.28 -4.35
CA MET A 154 10.15 -8.84 -5.72
C MET A 154 11.41 -9.02 -6.57
N GLN A 155 11.28 -9.57 -7.78
CA GLN A 155 12.42 -9.84 -8.69
C GLN A 155 13.22 -8.60 -9.10
N TRP A 156 12.67 -7.37 -8.99
CA TRP A 156 13.43 -6.16 -9.30
C TRP A 156 14.48 -5.82 -8.23
N ALA A 157 14.24 -6.22 -6.97
CA ALA A 157 15.20 -6.07 -5.87
C ALA A 157 16.40 -7.03 -6.05
N GLU A 158 16.13 -8.26 -6.52
CA GLU A 158 17.17 -9.29 -6.71
C GLU A 158 18.21 -8.95 -7.79
N GLN A 159 17.88 -8.09 -8.76
CA GLN A 159 18.81 -7.73 -9.83
C GLN A 159 19.93 -6.78 -9.38
N LEU A 160 19.87 -6.21 -8.17
CA LEU A 160 20.80 -5.16 -7.70
C LEU A 160 21.55 -5.51 -6.41
N ILE A 161 21.27 -6.67 -5.80
CA ILE A 161 22.02 -7.19 -4.65
C ILE A 161 23.32 -7.84 -5.17
N GLN A 162 24.44 -7.11 -5.10
CA GLN A 162 25.74 -7.79 -4.96
C GLN A 162 25.87 -8.18 -3.49
N GLU A 163 25.75 -9.47 -3.20
CA GLU A 163 25.98 -10.01 -1.86
C GLU A 163 27.37 -9.61 -1.35
N ASP A 164 27.43 -8.72 -0.38
CA ASP A 164 28.59 -8.54 0.48
C ASP A 164 28.18 -8.87 1.93
N ASN A 165 28.23 -10.17 2.23
CA ASN A 165 27.68 -10.78 3.45
C ASN A 165 28.43 -10.44 4.76
N GLU A 166 29.37 -9.48 4.76
CA GLU A 166 30.22 -9.21 5.93
C GLU A 166 29.74 -8.06 6.83
N PHE A 167 28.66 -7.33 6.49
CA PHE A 167 28.25 -6.13 7.25
C PHE A 167 26.96 -6.25 8.08
N HIS A 168 26.15 -7.30 7.89
CA HIS A 168 24.82 -7.42 8.52
C HIS A 168 24.83 -7.49 10.06
N ASP A 169 25.92 -7.98 10.67
CA ASP A 169 25.96 -8.18 12.13
C ASP A 169 26.17 -6.89 12.96
N LYS A 170 26.45 -5.74 12.34
CA LYS A 170 26.81 -4.49 13.07
C LYS A 170 25.73 -3.41 13.10
N VAL A 171 24.71 -3.48 12.25
CA VAL A 171 23.67 -2.43 12.15
C VAL A 171 22.42 -2.76 12.99
N ALA A 172 22.18 -4.04 13.30
CA ALA A 172 21.04 -4.49 14.13
C ALA A 172 21.04 -3.98 15.59
N ALA A 173 22.10 -3.29 16.03
CA ALA A 173 22.26 -2.79 17.40
C ALA A 173 21.95 -1.29 17.57
N ALA A 174 21.64 -0.56 16.49
CA ALA A 174 21.31 0.86 16.58
C ALA A 174 19.79 1.05 16.59
N SER A 175 19.21 1.22 17.79
CA SER A 175 17.85 1.73 17.93
C SER A 175 17.83 3.18 17.44
N VAL A 176 17.36 3.41 16.22
CA VAL A 176 17.01 4.75 15.77
C VAL A 176 15.65 5.07 16.37
N ASP A 177 15.59 6.04 17.28
CA ASP A 177 14.31 6.63 17.67
C ASP A 177 13.67 7.17 16.40
N VAL A 178 12.58 6.53 15.95
CA VAL A 178 11.78 7.01 14.82
C VAL A 178 11.14 8.31 15.27
N ALA A 179 11.78 9.43 14.92
CA ALA A 179 11.23 10.74 15.15
C ALA A 179 10.14 10.98 14.09
N ASN A 180 8.87 10.98 14.51
CA ASN A 180 7.79 11.48 13.65
C ASN A 180 8.12 12.94 13.28
N ILE A 181 8.26 13.23 12.00
CA ILE A 181 8.61 14.58 11.54
C ILE A 181 7.32 15.40 11.42
N GLY A 182 7.20 16.43 12.25
CA GLY A 182 6.22 17.52 12.08
C GLY A 182 5.06 17.50 13.07
N GLU A 183 4.64 18.69 13.51
CA GLU A 183 3.43 18.89 14.33
C GLU A 183 2.19 19.19 13.47
N THR A 184 2.36 19.32 12.15
CA THR A 184 1.32 19.71 11.20
C THR A 184 1.12 18.62 10.17
N LEU A 185 -0.09 18.08 10.10
CA LEU A 185 -0.50 17.14 9.06
C LEU A 185 -0.70 17.90 7.74
N HIS A 186 0.08 17.55 6.72
CA HIS A 186 -0.06 18.07 5.37
C HIS A 186 -0.90 17.10 4.52
N VAL A 187 -2.03 17.59 4.00
CA VAL A 187 -2.95 16.80 3.19
C VAL A 187 -2.79 17.14 1.70
N TYR A 188 -2.49 16.15 0.87
CA TYR A 188 -2.32 16.28 -0.58
C TYR A 188 -3.45 15.54 -1.32
N ARG A 189 -4.03 16.20 -2.33
CA ARG A 189 -4.97 15.59 -3.27
C ARG A 189 -4.20 14.78 -4.30
N LEU A 190 -4.36 13.47 -4.25
CA LEU A 190 -3.68 12.52 -5.10
C LEU A 190 -4.60 12.03 -6.22
N ALA A 191 -4.19 12.22 -7.46
CA ALA A 191 -4.85 11.67 -8.64
C ALA A 191 -4.08 10.44 -9.14
N ILE A 192 -4.71 9.27 -9.05
CA ILE A 192 -4.14 8.00 -9.53
C ILE A 192 -4.84 7.59 -10.83
N ALA A 193 -4.08 7.62 -11.94
CA ALA A 193 -4.50 6.98 -13.17
C ALA A 193 -4.17 5.49 -13.16
N ALA A 194 -4.90 4.70 -13.93
CA ALA A 194 -4.67 3.27 -14.04
C ALA A 194 -4.79 2.81 -15.50
N SER A 195 -3.77 2.12 -16.00
CA SER A 195 -3.80 1.55 -17.35
C SER A 195 -4.85 0.45 -17.48
N GLY A 196 -5.17 0.08 -18.72
CA GLY A 196 -6.07 -1.02 -19.04
C GLY A 196 -5.62 -2.33 -18.40
N GLU A 197 -4.33 -2.62 -18.40
CA GLU A 197 -3.78 -3.85 -17.81
C GLU A 197 -3.99 -3.90 -16.31
N PHE A 198 -3.74 -2.78 -15.60
CA PHE A 198 -3.97 -2.70 -14.16
C PHE A 198 -5.44 -2.94 -13.85
N THR A 199 -6.33 -2.27 -14.59
CA THR A 199 -7.76 -2.41 -14.37
C THR A 199 -8.27 -3.83 -14.66
N GLN A 200 -7.75 -4.47 -15.71
CA GLN A 200 -8.08 -5.87 -16.02
C GLN A 200 -7.55 -6.85 -14.97
N PHE A 201 -6.39 -6.58 -14.37
CA PHE A 201 -5.86 -7.41 -13.28
C PHE A 201 -6.82 -7.49 -12.08
N TYR A 202 -7.47 -6.38 -11.75
CA TYR A 202 -8.50 -6.34 -10.69
C TYR A 202 -9.86 -6.88 -11.13
N GLY A 203 -10.05 -7.21 -12.40
CA GLY A 203 -11.32 -7.71 -12.93
C GLY A 203 -12.31 -6.62 -13.36
N GLY A 204 -11.85 -5.38 -13.54
CA GLY A 204 -12.66 -4.27 -14.05
C GLY A 204 -12.53 -2.98 -13.24
N LYS A 205 -13.13 -1.89 -13.74
CA LYS A 205 -12.96 -0.54 -13.19
C LYS A 205 -13.36 -0.40 -11.72
N ALA A 206 -14.48 -1.02 -11.32
CA ALA A 206 -14.95 -0.94 -9.94
C ALA A 206 -13.93 -1.54 -8.95
N ALA A 207 -13.51 -2.78 -9.20
CA ALA A 207 -12.53 -3.46 -8.37
C ALA A 207 -11.14 -2.78 -8.41
N ALA A 208 -10.73 -2.23 -9.56
CA ALA A 208 -9.48 -1.49 -9.67
C ALA A 208 -9.45 -0.23 -8.79
N LYS A 209 -10.56 0.53 -8.74
CA LYS A 209 -10.70 1.68 -7.84
C LYS A 209 -10.61 1.27 -6.37
N GLU A 210 -11.29 0.20 -5.98
CA GLU A 210 -11.21 -0.34 -4.61
C GLU A 210 -9.78 -0.81 -4.26
N GLY A 211 -9.06 -1.38 -5.24
CA GLY A 211 -7.64 -1.68 -5.13
C GLY A 211 -6.79 -0.43 -4.88
N ILE A 212 -6.99 0.63 -5.65
CA ILE A 212 -6.31 1.92 -5.48
C ILE A 212 -6.56 2.50 -4.09
N VAL A 213 -7.81 2.41 -3.58
CA VAL A 213 -8.14 2.84 -2.21
C VAL A 213 -7.29 2.07 -1.20
N THR A 214 -7.21 0.75 -1.33
CA THR A 214 -6.41 -0.08 -0.41
C THR A 214 -4.92 0.28 -0.46
N ILE A 215 -4.37 0.44 -1.66
CA ILE A 215 -2.96 0.84 -1.89
C ILE A 215 -2.66 2.19 -1.22
N VAL A 216 -3.50 3.20 -1.44
CA VAL A 216 -3.27 4.55 -0.91
C VAL A 216 -3.51 4.60 0.60
N ASN A 217 -4.44 3.79 1.13
CA ASN A 217 -4.65 3.66 2.56
C ASN A 217 -3.42 3.06 3.27
N GLN A 218 -2.77 2.07 2.66
CA GLN A 218 -1.50 1.52 3.16
C GLN A 218 -0.36 2.55 3.04
N LEU A 219 -0.29 3.30 1.93
CA LEU A 219 0.68 4.39 1.78
C LEU A 219 0.54 5.43 2.90
N ASN A 220 -0.70 5.80 3.25
CA ASN A 220 -1.00 6.70 4.37
C ASN A 220 -0.60 6.13 5.74
N ALA A 221 -0.41 4.81 5.89
CA ALA A 221 0.17 4.25 7.12
C ALA A 221 1.64 4.68 7.27
N LEU A 222 2.37 4.72 6.15
CA LEU A 222 3.80 5.05 6.11
C LEU A 222 4.03 6.57 6.13
N TYR A 223 3.43 7.30 5.19
CA TYR A 223 3.70 8.73 5.00
C TYR A 223 3.18 9.60 6.14
N GLU A 224 2.07 9.20 6.79
CA GLU A 224 1.55 9.98 7.92
C GLU A 224 2.42 9.81 9.16
N ARG A 225 2.92 8.58 9.39
CA ARG A 225 3.82 8.28 10.51
C ARG A 225 5.17 8.98 10.33
N GLU A 226 5.81 8.80 9.19
CA GLU A 226 7.19 9.25 8.97
C GLU A 226 7.30 10.74 8.63
N LEU A 227 6.32 11.28 7.89
CA LEU A 227 6.43 12.60 7.24
C LEU A 227 5.32 13.58 7.61
N SER A 228 4.34 13.17 8.43
CA SER A 228 3.10 13.92 8.65
C SER A 228 2.39 14.29 7.34
N ILE A 229 2.42 13.39 6.36
CA ILE A 229 1.76 13.57 5.06
C ILE A 229 0.59 12.59 4.93
N ARG A 230 -0.57 13.10 4.52
CA ARG A 230 -1.75 12.30 4.18
C ARG A 230 -2.17 12.57 2.74
N PHE A 231 -2.54 11.53 2.03
CA PHE A 231 -3.11 11.62 0.70
C PHE A 231 -4.62 11.37 0.74
N THR A 232 -5.37 12.23 0.06
CA THR A 232 -6.79 12.04 -0.25
C THR A 232 -6.96 11.77 -1.73
N LEU A 233 -7.78 10.79 -2.10
CA LEU A 233 -8.00 10.42 -3.49
C LEU A 233 -9.01 11.33 -4.17
N VAL A 234 -8.61 11.85 -5.34
CA VAL A 234 -9.50 12.58 -6.25
C VAL A 234 -10.30 11.58 -7.07
N ASN A 235 -11.63 11.75 -7.13
CA ASN A 235 -12.52 10.96 -7.97
C ASN A 235 -12.16 11.11 -9.44
N ASN A 236 -12.00 10.01 -10.16
CA ASN A 236 -11.50 10.10 -11.51
C ASN A 236 -11.85 8.91 -12.41
N ASP A 237 -13.12 8.49 -12.47
CA ASP A 237 -13.58 7.42 -13.37
C ASP A 237 -13.07 7.50 -14.82
N ALA A 238 -12.74 8.70 -15.31
CA ALA A 238 -12.20 8.97 -16.63
C ALA A 238 -10.70 8.67 -16.81
N ILE A 239 -9.92 8.48 -15.73
CA ILE A 239 -8.47 8.17 -15.80
C ILE A 239 -8.14 6.73 -15.38
N VAL A 240 -9.16 5.94 -15.06
CA VAL A 240 -9.08 4.48 -14.90
C VAL A 240 -9.58 3.85 -16.20
N PHE A 241 -8.70 3.21 -16.95
CA PHE A 241 -9.03 2.68 -18.28
C PHE A 241 -9.30 1.18 -18.22
N GLU A 242 -10.32 0.68 -18.93
CA GLU A 242 -10.66 -0.76 -18.92
C GLU A 242 -9.98 -1.56 -20.03
N ASN A 243 -9.55 -0.90 -21.09
CA ASN A 243 -9.04 -1.56 -22.29
C ASN A 243 -7.57 -1.16 -22.56
N PRO A 244 -6.62 -2.10 -22.40
CA PRO A 244 -5.19 -1.93 -22.68
C PRO A 244 -4.82 -1.44 -24.07
N THR A 245 -5.75 -1.52 -25.02
CA THR A 245 -5.51 -1.12 -26.41
C THR A 245 -5.97 0.31 -26.71
N THR A 246 -6.76 0.91 -25.82
CA THR A 246 -7.34 2.24 -26.01
C THR A 246 -6.96 3.22 -24.91
N ASP A 247 -6.28 2.76 -23.86
CA ASP A 247 -5.70 3.67 -22.88
C ASP A 247 -4.57 4.50 -23.52
N PRO A 248 -4.26 5.69 -22.98
CA PRO A 248 -3.30 6.61 -23.59
C PRO A 248 -1.84 6.30 -23.23
N PHE A 249 -1.56 5.17 -22.56
CA PHE A 249 -0.26 4.91 -21.96
C PHE A 249 0.62 4.01 -22.82
N THR A 250 1.86 4.42 -22.98
CA THR A 250 2.94 3.58 -23.48
C THR A 250 3.17 2.44 -22.48
N LYS A 251 3.20 1.19 -22.98
CA LYS A 251 3.42 0.01 -22.13
C LYS A 251 4.81 0.07 -21.48
N PRO A 252 4.93 -0.15 -20.16
CA PRO A 252 6.20 -0.02 -19.42
C PRO A 252 7.10 -1.25 -19.62
N VAL A 253 7.62 -1.43 -20.83
CA VAL A 253 8.50 -2.57 -21.19
C VAL A 253 9.97 -2.34 -20.84
N ASP A 254 10.37 -1.08 -20.63
CA ASP A 254 11.69 -0.64 -20.18
C ASP A 254 11.64 0.77 -19.57
N PHE A 255 12.75 1.25 -18.99
CA PHE A 255 12.83 2.59 -18.38
C PHE A 255 12.54 3.74 -19.35
N ALA A 256 12.89 3.61 -20.64
CA ALA A 256 12.62 4.66 -21.61
C ALA A 256 11.11 4.77 -21.88
N ALA A 257 10.42 3.63 -21.97
CA ALA A 257 8.97 3.56 -22.10
C ALA A 257 8.25 4.12 -20.86
N ILE A 258 8.74 3.81 -19.64
CA ILE A 258 8.21 4.40 -18.40
C ILE A 258 8.40 5.94 -18.42
N GLY A 259 9.53 6.43 -18.93
CA GLY A 259 9.78 7.87 -19.08
C GLY A 259 8.76 8.58 -19.99
N LEU A 260 8.32 7.91 -21.08
CA LEU A 260 7.24 8.43 -21.93
C LEU A 260 5.90 8.48 -21.20
N MET A 261 5.61 7.44 -20.41
CA MET A 261 4.39 7.31 -19.62
C MET A 261 4.21 8.46 -18.63
N LEU A 262 5.30 9.02 -18.07
CA LEU A 262 5.21 10.17 -17.17
C LEU A 262 4.60 11.40 -17.84
N GLY A 263 5.05 11.69 -19.07
CA GLY A 263 4.53 12.81 -19.85
C GLY A 263 3.10 12.58 -20.35
N GLU A 264 2.73 11.32 -20.63
CA GLU A 264 1.37 10.93 -20.98
C GLU A 264 0.42 11.11 -19.79
N ASN A 265 0.83 10.67 -18.60
CA ASN A 265 0.06 10.86 -17.37
C ASN A 265 -0.13 12.35 -17.06
N GLN A 266 0.93 13.16 -17.14
CA GLN A 266 0.82 14.60 -16.95
C GLN A 266 -0.22 15.24 -17.87
N ARG A 267 -0.16 14.93 -19.18
CA ARG A 267 -1.13 15.46 -20.16
C ARG A 267 -2.56 15.01 -19.85
N LEU A 268 -2.74 13.73 -19.52
CA LEU A 268 -4.06 13.17 -19.19
C LEU A 268 -4.67 13.87 -17.97
N LEU A 269 -3.91 14.01 -16.88
CA LEU A 269 -4.43 14.61 -15.64
C LEU A 269 -4.72 16.11 -15.81
N ASP A 270 -3.88 16.82 -16.56
CA ASP A 270 -4.13 18.23 -16.86
C ASP A 270 -5.38 18.44 -17.72
N GLU A 271 -5.67 17.52 -18.63
CA GLU A 271 -6.87 17.59 -19.49
C GLU A 271 -8.15 17.20 -18.74
N VAL A 272 -8.11 16.10 -17.99
CA VAL A 272 -9.30 15.48 -17.41
C VAL A 272 -9.63 16.00 -16.01
N ILE A 273 -8.62 16.07 -15.13
CA ILE A 273 -8.80 16.48 -13.73
C ILE A 273 -8.61 17.98 -13.57
N ARG A 274 -7.72 18.58 -14.38
CA ARG A 274 -7.27 19.98 -14.33
C ARG A 274 -6.28 20.24 -13.19
N PRO A 275 -5.21 21.02 -13.43
CA PRO A 275 -4.15 21.22 -12.44
C PRO A 275 -4.66 21.72 -11.08
N GLU A 276 -5.66 22.59 -11.03
CA GLU A 276 -6.19 23.14 -9.78
C GLU A 276 -6.85 22.10 -8.86
N ASN A 277 -7.20 20.91 -9.37
CA ASN A 277 -7.99 19.90 -8.66
C ASN A 277 -7.16 18.76 -8.07
N TYR A 278 -5.84 18.75 -8.28
CA TYR A 278 -4.93 17.77 -7.69
C TYR A 278 -3.57 18.38 -7.35
N ASP A 279 -2.90 17.80 -6.37
CA ASP A 279 -1.60 18.28 -5.87
C ASP A 279 -0.47 17.36 -6.34
N VAL A 280 -0.73 16.06 -6.45
CA VAL A 280 0.19 15.06 -7.01
C VAL A 280 -0.58 14.09 -7.90
N GLY A 281 0.02 13.71 -9.02
CA GLY A 281 -0.51 12.71 -9.94
C GLY A 281 0.46 11.56 -10.12
N HIS A 282 -0.08 10.35 -10.26
CA HIS A 282 0.70 9.14 -10.46
C HIS A 282 -0.09 8.15 -11.32
N VAL A 283 0.57 7.26 -12.05
CA VAL A 283 -0.09 6.20 -12.83
C VAL A 283 0.36 4.82 -12.39
N PHE A 284 -0.61 3.90 -12.28
CA PHE A 284 -0.35 2.49 -12.07
C PHE A 284 -0.54 1.69 -13.37
N SER A 285 0.37 0.75 -13.60
CA SER A 285 0.28 -0.22 -14.70
C SER A 285 0.81 -1.59 -14.27
N ILE A 286 0.68 -2.56 -15.18
CA ILE A 286 1.28 -3.89 -15.03
C ILE A 286 2.59 -3.93 -15.80
N GLY A 287 3.62 -4.47 -15.16
CA GLY A 287 4.98 -4.53 -15.70
C GLY A 287 5.99 -4.65 -14.57
N GLY A 288 7.13 -3.97 -14.70
CA GLY A 288 8.11 -3.86 -13.62
C GLY A 288 8.83 -2.52 -13.65
N GLY A 289 9.10 -1.99 -12.45
CA GLY A 289 9.82 -0.74 -12.26
C GLY A 289 8.91 0.49 -12.21
N GLY A 290 9.50 1.62 -11.86
CA GLY A 290 8.82 2.89 -11.76
C GLY A 290 9.76 4.04 -12.07
N LEU A 291 9.16 5.23 -12.18
CA LEU A 291 9.88 6.50 -12.21
C LEU A 291 9.03 7.57 -11.54
N GLY A 292 9.58 8.25 -10.55
CA GLY A 292 9.08 9.53 -10.04
C GLY A 292 9.74 10.71 -10.74
N GLY A 293 8.91 11.64 -11.23
CA GLY A 293 9.34 12.99 -11.59
C GLY A 293 9.60 13.82 -10.33
N TRP A 294 9.52 15.15 -10.45
CA TRP A 294 9.88 16.06 -9.36
C TRP A 294 8.75 17.05 -9.07
N GLU A 295 8.65 17.47 -7.80
CA GLU A 295 7.80 18.54 -7.26
C GLU A 295 6.29 18.25 -7.22
N PRO A 296 5.71 17.94 -6.03
CA PRO A 296 4.28 18.09 -5.85
C PRO A 296 3.88 19.56 -6.07
N CYS A 297 2.61 19.81 -6.39
CA CYS A 297 2.03 21.15 -6.52
C CYS A 297 2.60 22.03 -7.65
N ARG A 298 3.47 21.50 -8.52
CA ARG A 298 3.95 22.20 -9.72
C ARG A 298 3.14 21.86 -10.96
N ASP A 299 2.35 22.82 -11.44
CA ASP A 299 1.57 22.66 -12.67
C ASP A 299 2.46 22.28 -13.86
N GLY A 300 2.02 21.29 -14.64
CA GLY A 300 2.76 20.74 -15.77
C GLY A 300 3.90 19.76 -15.42
N ALA A 301 4.16 19.48 -14.12
CA ALA A 301 5.16 18.50 -13.68
C ALA A 301 4.68 17.56 -12.55
N LYS A 302 3.71 17.97 -11.75
CA LYS A 302 3.26 17.26 -10.53
C LYS A 302 2.54 15.92 -10.76
N ALA A 303 2.28 15.54 -12.02
CA ALA A 303 1.69 14.27 -12.42
C ALA A 303 2.68 13.33 -13.12
N GLN A 304 3.96 13.69 -13.17
CA GLN A 304 5.01 12.82 -13.70
C GLN A 304 5.40 11.78 -12.65
N GLY A 305 4.69 10.66 -12.58
CA GLY A 305 5.02 9.55 -11.69
C GLY A 305 4.37 8.27 -12.17
N SER A 306 5.11 7.16 -12.14
CA SER A 306 4.63 5.84 -12.57
C SER A 306 5.19 4.73 -11.68
N SER A 307 4.31 3.79 -11.29
CA SER A 307 4.67 2.58 -10.55
C SER A 307 4.05 1.37 -11.24
N ASN A 308 4.90 0.43 -11.64
CA ASN A 308 4.48 -0.73 -12.44
C ASN A 308 4.93 -2.02 -11.77
N VAL A 309 4.00 -2.97 -11.64
CA VAL A 309 4.26 -4.24 -10.93
C VAL A 309 3.47 -5.40 -11.54
N GLY A 310 3.97 -6.62 -11.42
CA GLY A 310 3.27 -7.82 -11.88
C GLY A 310 2.06 -8.19 -11.03
N ASN A 311 2.10 -7.89 -9.72
CA ASN A 311 1.02 -8.19 -8.77
C ASN A 311 0.71 -6.95 -7.91
N PRO A 312 -0.21 -6.06 -8.34
CA PRO A 312 -0.57 -4.86 -7.59
C PRO A 312 -1.38 -5.14 -6.30
N LYS A 313 -1.84 -6.37 -6.08
CA LYS A 313 -2.51 -6.76 -4.83
C LYS A 313 -1.52 -7.06 -3.71
N SER A 314 -0.25 -7.32 -4.03
CA SER A 314 0.75 -7.56 -2.99
C SER A 314 1.06 -6.29 -2.22
N PRO A 315 1.14 -6.33 -0.88
CA PRO A 315 1.59 -5.19 -0.08
C PRO A 315 2.99 -4.70 -0.43
N THR A 316 3.83 -5.57 -0.99
CA THR A 316 5.16 -5.18 -1.50
C THR A 316 5.07 -4.12 -2.59
N PHE A 317 3.94 -4.00 -3.31
CA PHE A 317 3.73 -2.92 -4.27
C PHE A 317 3.79 -1.55 -3.59
N VAL A 318 3.20 -1.43 -2.40
CA VAL A 318 3.21 -0.18 -1.63
C VAL A 318 4.59 0.09 -1.08
N THR A 319 5.18 -0.86 -0.34
CA THR A 319 6.43 -0.63 0.39
C THR A 319 7.66 -0.60 -0.52
N GLY A 320 7.67 -1.39 -1.58
CA GLY A 320 8.82 -1.55 -2.47
C GLY A 320 8.80 -0.65 -3.70
N MET A 321 7.62 -0.29 -4.23
CA MET A 321 7.53 0.45 -5.50
C MET A 321 6.84 1.79 -5.32
N PHE A 322 5.57 1.81 -4.94
CA PHE A 322 4.80 3.04 -4.97
C PHE A 322 5.30 4.08 -3.96
N ALA A 323 5.62 3.68 -2.73
CA ALA A 323 6.17 4.60 -1.74
C ALA A 323 7.54 5.17 -2.18
N HIS A 324 8.36 4.37 -2.87
CA HIS A 324 9.67 4.76 -3.42
C HIS A 324 9.51 5.81 -4.52
N GLU A 325 8.70 5.50 -5.53
CA GLU A 325 8.51 6.39 -6.68
C GLU A 325 7.78 7.68 -6.32
N LEU A 326 6.83 7.60 -5.39
CA LEU A 326 6.22 8.81 -4.83
C LEU A 326 7.24 9.62 -4.04
N GLY A 327 8.19 8.98 -3.34
CA GLY A 327 9.27 9.65 -2.63
C GLY A 327 10.13 10.52 -3.57
N HIS A 328 10.43 10.01 -4.76
CA HIS A 328 11.09 10.80 -5.81
C HIS A 328 10.27 12.03 -6.24
N GLN A 329 8.94 11.94 -6.33
CA GLN A 329 8.08 13.11 -6.59
C GLN A 329 8.22 14.18 -5.49
N PHE A 330 8.55 13.77 -4.26
CA PHE A 330 8.88 14.66 -3.14
C PHE A 330 10.39 15.01 -3.03
N HIS A 331 11.19 14.71 -4.06
CA HIS A 331 12.65 14.89 -4.14
C HIS A 331 13.51 14.05 -3.20
N ALA A 332 12.98 12.94 -2.71
CA ALA A 332 13.85 11.98 -2.05
C ALA A 332 14.84 11.41 -3.08
N GLY A 333 16.14 11.52 -2.81
CA GLY A 333 17.18 10.82 -3.55
C GLY A 333 17.34 9.39 -3.02
N HIS A 334 18.00 8.53 -3.80
CA HIS A 334 18.31 7.18 -3.34
C HIS A 334 19.24 7.20 -2.12
N THR A 335 18.97 6.34 -1.15
CA THR A 335 19.71 6.31 0.13
C THR A 335 20.87 5.31 0.17
N PHE A 336 20.92 4.36 -0.77
CA PHE A 336 21.96 3.34 -0.84
C PHE A 336 23.32 3.89 -1.28
N ASN A 337 24.39 3.25 -0.80
CA ASN A 337 25.78 3.62 -1.08
C ASN A 337 26.51 2.61 -1.99
N ALA A 338 25.83 1.56 -2.47
CA ALA A 338 26.34 0.69 -3.53
C ALA A 338 26.23 1.32 -4.92
N SER A 339 27.02 0.78 -5.86
CA SER A 339 26.96 1.15 -7.28
C SER A 339 25.87 0.34 -8.01
N CYS A 340 24.60 0.52 -7.62
CA CYS A 340 23.45 -0.13 -8.26
C CYS A 340 23.16 0.54 -9.61
N SER A 341 23.86 0.10 -10.67
CA SER A 341 23.67 0.62 -12.05
C SER A 341 23.84 2.13 -12.20
N ASN A 342 24.76 2.74 -11.43
CA ASN A 342 24.99 4.19 -11.35
C ASN A 342 23.83 5.03 -10.80
N ASN A 343 22.85 4.41 -10.11
CA ASN A 343 21.74 5.13 -9.50
C ASN A 343 22.06 5.71 -8.11
N ARG A 344 23.30 5.63 -7.64
CA ARG A 344 23.71 6.15 -6.33
C ARG A 344 23.55 7.67 -6.24
N GLY A 345 22.76 8.14 -5.28
CA GLY A 345 22.64 9.56 -4.97
C GLY A 345 23.81 10.07 -4.13
N ALA A 346 24.68 10.92 -4.69
CA ALA A 346 25.91 11.33 -3.99
C ALA A 346 25.67 12.03 -2.65
N ASP A 347 24.62 12.85 -2.57
CA ASP A 347 24.26 13.66 -1.40
C ASP A 347 23.29 12.96 -0.44
N SER A 348 22.83 11.76 -0.81
CA SER A 348 21.81 10.98 -0.08
C SER A 348 22.25 9.55 0.27
N ALA A 349 23.42 9.09 -0.19
CA ALA A 349 23.95 7.74 0.01
C ALA A 349 24.44 7.48 1.46
N TYR A 350 23.50 7.37 2.40
CA TYR A 350 23.77 7.13 3.82
C TYR A 350 23.76 5.64 4.21
N GLU A 351 23.06 4.79 3.46
CA GLU A 351 22.90 3.37 3.79
C GLU A 351 23.96 2.50 3.09
N PRO A 352 24.60 1.55 3.78
CA PRO A 352 25.54 0.62 3.14
C PRO A 352 24.80 -0.35 2.20
N GLY A 353 25.54 -0.92 1.23
CA GLY A 353 24.97 -1.91 0.30
C GLY A 353 23.83 -1.33 -0.55
N SER A 354 22.81 -2.14 -0.81
CA SER A 354 21.56 -1.78 -1.50
C SER A 354 20.58 -0.97 -0.64
N GLY A 355 20.91 -0.78 0.65
CA GLY A 355 20.11 -0.07 1.67
C GLY A 355 19.01 -0.92 2.28
N SER A 356 18.15 -0.31 3.09
CA SER A 356 17.03 -0.97 3.79
C SER A 356 15.80 -0.08 3.93
N THR A 357 15.94 1.25 3.76
CA THR A 357 14.79 2.16 3.76
C THR A 357 14.02 2.12 2.44
N ILE A 358 12.82 2.71 2.43
CA ILE A 358 11.95 2.80 1.24
C ILE A 358 12.68 3.43 0.04
N MET A 359 13.60 4.38 0.25
CA MET A 359 14.33 5.05 -0.84
C MET A 359 15.60 4.29 -1.28
N SER A 360 15.71 3.03 -0.87
CA SER A 360 16.76 2.12 -1.26
C SER A 360 16.24 1.06 -2.27
N TYR A 361 17.06 0.10 -2.68
CA TYR A 361 16.69 -0.87 -3.73
C TYR A 361 16.51 -2.32 -3.27
N GLY A 362 16.75 -2.64 -2.01
CA GLY A 362 16.55 -4.00 -1.54
C GLY A 362 17.16 -4.24 -0.18
#